data_AF-A0A2T7PL62-F1
#
_entry.id   AF-A0A2T7PL62-F1
#
_cell.length_a   1.000
_cell.length_b   1.000
_cell.length_c   1.000
_cell.angle_alpha   90.00
_cell.angle_beta   90.00
_cell.angle_gamma   90.00
#
_symmetry.space_group_name_H-M   'P 1'
#
loop_
_entity.id
_entity.type
_entity.pdbx_description
1 polymer ?
#
loop_
_entity_poly.entity_id
_entity_poly.type
_entity_poly.pdbx_seq_one_letter_code
_entity_poly.pdbx_strand_id
1 'polypeptide(L)'
;MLLVSATPGGPLTPARFQQFMTSSRRDKSVYNLSADEALALDAMLAVLSGLNDLLADEEGVKIFKSTFRRREMYNVDMKGIQCWNRNITPWTHGPAIKRALEKVKISGWTGPIAFDEHGVRQNHTLEILHLTYRSPLKKVRNLYVSLLFSNKLSYLSIDARNINESPFMMQKCPSAW
;
A
#
# COMPACT_ATOMS: atom_id res chain seq x y z
N MET A 1 -14.80 -15.99 -9.15
CA MET A 1 -16.15 -15.38 -9.11
C MET A 1 -16.00 -14.06 -8.36
N LEU A 2 -15.89 -12.96 -9.11
CA LEU A 2 -15.64 -11.62 -8.56
C LEU A 2 -16.98 -11.03 -8.10
N LEU A 3 -17.17 -10.88 -6.79
CA LEU A 3 -18.27 -10.10 -6.25
C LEU A 3 -17.75 -8.67 -6.01
N VAL A 4 -18.00 -7.80 -6.99
CA VAL A 4 -17.93 -6.35 -6.79
C VAL A 4 -19.15 -5.98 -5.96
N SER A 5 -18.95 -5.62 -4.69
CA SER A 5 -20.06 -5.20 -3.84
C SER A 5 -20.70 -3.93 -4.39
N ALA A 6 -22.00 -4.00 -4.65
CA ALA A 6 -22.82 -2.88 -5.07
C ALA A 6 -22.79 -1.76 -4.01
N THR A 7 -22.25 -0.60 -4.37
CA THR A 7 -22.64 0.66 -3.75
C THR A 7 -23.91 1.17 -4.42
N PRO A 8 -24.79 1.90 -3.71
CA PRO A 8 -26.06 2.34 -4.25
C PRO A 8 -25.81 3.37 -5.36
N GLY A 9 -26.31 3.03 -6.55
CA GLY A 9 -26.24 3.86 -7.74
C GLY A 9 -25.10 3.44 -8.66
N GLY A 10 -25.47 2.80 -9.78
CA GLY A 10 -24.84 2.81 -11.11
C GLY A 10 -23.34 2.56 -11.32
N PRO A 11 -22.91 2.29 -12.56
CA PRO A 11 -21.50 2.16 -12.92
C PRO A 11 -20.69 3.43 -12.60
N LEU A 12 -19.40 3.26 -12.32
CA LEU A 12 -18.46 4.37 -12.18
C LEU A 12 -18.17 4.97 -13.55
N THR A 13 -18.84 6.07 -13.89
CA THR A 13 -18.51 6.87 -15.09
C THR A 13 -17.24 7.71 -14.85
N PRO A 14 -16.50 8.12 -15.90
CA PRO A 14 -15.31 8.97 -15.75
C PRO A 14 -15.57 10.26 -14.94
N ALA A 15 -16.73 10.89 -15.16
CA ALA A 15 -17.14 12.08 -14.41
C ALA A 15 -17.35 11.78 -12.90
N ARG A 16 -17.92 10.61 -12.58
CA ARG A 16 -18.14 10.18 -11.20
C ARG A 16 -16.85 9.74 -10.51
N PHE A 17 -15.92 9.13 -11.26
CA PHE A 17 -14.56 8.86 -10.77
C PHE A 17 -13.82 10.16 -10.45
N GLN A 18 -13.95 11.18 -11.28
CA GLN A 18 -13.33 12.49 -11.02
C GLN A 18 -13.99 13.22 -9.84
N GLN A 19 -15.30 13.09 -9.67
CA GLN A 19 -16.03 13.56 -8.48
C GLN A 19 -15.63 12.80 -7.21
N PHE A 20 -15.42 11.49 -7.29
CA PHE A 20 -14.86 10.67 -6.21
C PHE A 20 -13.45 11.15 -5.85
N MET A 21 -12.53 11.29 -6.81
CA MET A 21 -11.16 11.75 -6.55
C MET A 21 -11.08 13.16 -5.94
N THR A 22 -12.04 14.03 -6.24
CA THR A 22 -12.07 15.43 -5.75
C THR A 22 -12.84 15.58 -4.43
N SER A 23 -13.94 14.86 -4.22
CA SER A 23 -14.70 14.85 -2.96
C SER A 23 -14.00 14.04 -1.88
N SER A 24 -13.30 12.97 -2.25
CA SER A 24 -12.69 12.04 -1.31
C SER A 24 -11.37 12.52 -0.69
N ARG A 25 -10.86 13.68 -1.12
CA ARG A 25 -9.85 14.42 -0.37
C ARG A 25 -10.39 14.99 0.94
N ARG A 26 -11.72 15.16 1.08
CA ARG A 26 -12.34 15.82 2.24
C ARG A 26 -12.94 14.89 3.27
N ASP A 27 -13.43 13.71 2.88
CA ASP A 27 -13.97 12.74 3.84
C ASP A 27 -13.76 11.29 3.38
N LYS A 28 -12.74 10.65 3.95
CA LYS A 28 -12.40 9.24 3.69
C LYS A 28 -13.39 8.26 4.33
N SER A 29 -14.21 8.70 5.30
CA SER A 29 -15.09 7.84 6.08
C SER A 29 -16.38 7.45 5.34
N VAL A 30 -16.71 8.16 4.27
CA VAL A 30 -17.92 7.93 3.46
C VAL A 30 -17.80 6.67 2.59
N TYR A 31 -16.57 6.23 2.29
CA TYR A 31 -16.32 5.10 1.41
C TYR A 31 -15.59 3.98 2.15
N ASN A 32 -16.27 2.83 2.32
CA ASN A 32 -15.66 1.61 2.82
C ASN A 32 -14.85 0.95 1.70
N LEU A 33 -13.58 1.36 1.55
CA LEU A 33 -12.64 0.75 0.63
C LEU A 33 -11.89 -0.40 1.31
N SER A 34 -11.67 -1.47 0.56
CA SER A 34 -10.67 -2.48 0.91
C SER A 34 -9.26 -1.88 0.88
N ALA A 35 -8.32 -2.55 1.55
CA ALA A 35 -6.91 -2.13 1.55
C ALA A 35 -6.32 -2.10 0.13
N ASP A 36 -6.70 -3.06 -0.73
CA ASP A 36 -6.22 -3.15 -2.11
C ASP A 36 -6.76 -2.01 -2.97
N GLU A 37 -8.03 -1.64 -2.81
CA GLU A 37 -8.63 -0.49 -3.53
C GLU A 37 -7.96 0.82 -3.11
N ALA A 38 -7.76 1.03 -1.81
CA ALA A 38 -7.06 2.20 -1.29
C ALA A 38 -5.62 2.28 -1.83
N LEU A 39 -4.92 1.14 -1.90
CA LEU A 39 -3.56 1.06 -2.45
C LEU A 39 -3.52 1.31 -3.95
N ALA A 40 -4.51 0.83 -4.72
CA ALA A 40 -4.60 1.08 -6.16
C ALA A 40 -4.83 2.56 -6.47
N LEU A 41 -5.68 3.23 -5.69
CA LEU A 41 -5.89 4.68 -5.81
C LEU A 41 -4.62 5.46 -5.49
N ASP A 42 -3.93 5.07 -4.43
CA ASP A 42 -2.65 5.66 -4.03
C ASP A 42 -1.54 5.43 -5.07
N ALA A 43 -1.52 4.27 -5.71
CA ALA A 43 -0.59 3.98 -6.80
C ALA A 43 -0.83 4.90 -8.00
N MET A 44 -2.10 5.10 -8.40
CA MET A 44 -2.45 6.05 -9.46
C MET A 44 -2.04 7.48 -9.10
N LEU A 45 -2.29 7.91 -7.86
CA LEU A 45 -1.88 9.22 -7.36
C LEU A 45 -0.35 9.40 -7.40
N ALA A 46 0.40 8.37 -7.00
CA ALA A 46 1.86 8.41 -7.02
C ALA A 46 2.41 8.52 -8.44
N VAL A 47 1.90 7.71 -9.38
CA VAL A 47 2.28 7.77 -10.80
C VAL A 47 1.95 9.13 -11.39
N LEU A 48 0.74 9.64 -11.15
CA LEU A 48 0.31 10.94 -11.64
C LEU A 48 1.19 12.07 -11.10
N SER A 49 1.49 12.06 -9.81
CA SER A 49 2.36 13.06 -9.19
C SER A 49 3.76 13.01 -9.80
N GLY A 50 4.39 11.83 -9.86
CA GLY A 50 5.75 11.69 -10.37
C GLY A 50 5.87 12.05 -11.85
N LEU A 51 4.88 11.69 -12.68
CA LEU A 51 4.88 12.08 -14.09
C LEU A 51 4.59 13.57 -14.28
N ASN A 52 3.71 14.17 -13.48
CA ASN A 52 3.48 15.61 -13.52
C ASN A 52 4.74 16.38 -13.13
N ASP A 53 5.45 15.95 -12.09
CA ASP A 53 6.70 16.58 -11.66
C ASP A 53 7.79 16.44 -12.74
N LEU A 54 7.88 15.27 -13.39
CA LEU A 54 8.80 15.06 -14.52
C LEU A 54 8.46 15.95 -15.72
N LEU A 55 7.19 16.12 -16.04
CA LEU A 55 6.75 16.92 -17.20
C LEU A 55 6.72 18.43 -16.91
N ALA A 56 6.70 18.83 -15.65
CA ALA A 56 6.83 20.23 -15.25
C ALA A 56 8.28 20.73 -15.35
N ASP A 57 9.25 19.83 -15.25
CA ASP A 57 10.67 20.13 -15.40
C ASP A 57 11.05 20.33 -16.88
N GLU A 58 11.74 21.44 -17.19
CA GLU A 58 12.18 21.75 -18.55
C GLU A 58 13.11 20.67 -19.12
N GLU A 59 13.96 20.07 -18.28
CA GLU A 59 14.80 18.95 -18.68
C GLU A 59 13.96 17.71 -18.99
N GLY A 60 12.95 17.44 -18.15
CA GLY A 60 12.01 16.34 -18.36
C GLY A 60 11.16 16.49 -19.62
N VAL A 61 10.78 17.70 -20.02
CA VAL A 61 10.12 17.93 -21.32
C VAL A 61 11.07 17.61 -22.48
N LYS A 62 12.36 17.99 -22.36
CA LYS A 62 13.36 17.77 -23.42
C LYS A 62 13.59 16.29 -23.70
N ILE A 63 13.52 15.40 -22.70
CA ILE A 63 13.76 13.96 -22.91
C ILE A 63 12.73 13.34 -23.88
N PHE A 64 11.49 13.84 -23.88
CA PHE A 64 10.42 13.28 -24.72
C PHE A 64 10.35 13.90 -26.12
N LYS A 65 10.99 15.05 -26.36
CA LYS A 65 10.95 15.75 -27.67
C LYS A 65 11.47 14.89 -28.83
N SER A 66 12.56 14.16 -28.63
CA SER A 66 13.15 13.28 -29.66
C SER A 66 12.51 11.90 -29.70
N THR A 67 11.74 11.55 -28.67
CA THR A 67 11.10 10.24 -28.48
C THR A 67 9.83 10.11 -29.31
N PHE A 68 9.01 11.15 -29.33
CA PHE A 68 7.76 11.19 -30.10
C PHE A 68 7.95 11.94 -31.41
N ARG A 69 8.24 11.20 -32.48
CA ARG A 69 8.46 11.77 -33.83
C ARG A 69 7.56 11.09 -34.85
N ARG A 70 7.01 11.86 -35.80
CA ARG A 70 6.13 11.36 -36.88
C ARG A 70 4.95 10.51 -36.37
N ARG A 71 4.37 10.87 -35.21
CA ARG A 71 3.28 10.14 -34.53
C ARG A 71 3.65 8.73 -34.06
N GLU A 72 4.94 8.46 -33.88
CA GLU A 72 5.46 7.19 -33.39
C GLU A 72 6.38 7.43 -32.20
N MET A 73 6.47 6.42 -31.32
CA MET A 73 7.39 6.41 -30.19
C MET A 73 8.67 5.67 -30.57
N TYR A 74 9.82 6.29 -30.37
CA TYR A 74 11.13 5.74 -30.67
C TYR A 74 11.97 5.61 -29.41
N ASN A 75 12.66 4.49 -29.29
CA ASN A 75 13.72 4.27 -28.31
C ASN A 75 15.06 4.18 -29.05
N VAL A 76 15.87 5.23 -28.96
CA VAL A 76 17.06 5.43 -29.81
C VAL A 76 16.64 5.45 -31.28
N ASP A 77 16.95 4.40 -32.05
CA ASP A 77 16.62 4.28 -33.47
C ASP A 77 15.49 3.29 -33.76
N MET A 78 15.01 2.57 -32.75
CA MET A 78 13.95 1.58 -32.89
C MET A 78 12.59 2.19 -32.57
N LYS A 79 11.57 1.78 -33.32
CA LYS A 79 10.18 2.10 -32.99
C LYS A 79 9.76 1.27 -31.77
N GLY A 80 9.48 1.94 -30.65
CA GLY A 80 9.07 1.31 -29.40
C GLY A 80 10.15 0.44 -28.74
N ILE A 81 9.69 -0.45 -27.86
CA ILE A 81 10.51 -1.48 -27.20
C ILE A 81 10.09 -2.83 -27.77
N GLN A 82 11.04 -3.53 -28.40
CA GLN A 82 10.79 -4.81 -29.04
C GLN A 82 11.18 -5.95 -28.09
N CYS A 83 10.21 -6.47 -27.32
CA CYS A 83 10.44 -7.51 -26.32
C CYS A 83 10.74 -8.91 -26.90
N TRP A 84 10.52 -9.10 -28.20
CA TRP A 84 10.81 -10.34 -28.93
C TRP A 84 12.25 -10.43 -29.44
N ASN A 85 13.01 -9.32 -29.42
CA ASN A 85 14.41 -9.31 -29.81
C ASN A 85 15.29 -9.98 -28.76
N ARG A 86 16.25 -10.80 -29.18
CA ARG A 86 17.25 -11.40 -28.26
C ARG A 86 18.09 -10.35 -27.55
N ASN A 87 18.43 -9.27 -28.25
CA ASN A 87 19.15 -8.12 -27.71
C ASN A 87 18.17 -6.98 -27.48
N ILE A 88 17.58 -6.92 -26.29
CA ILE A 88 16.64 -5.87 -25.92
C ILE A 88 17.42 -4.59 -25.60
N THR A 89 17.11 -3.50 -26.30
CA THR A 89 17.56 -2.16 -25.87
C THR A 89 16.56 -1.62 -24.85
N PRO A 90 16.97 -1.40 -23.58
CA PRO A 90 16.09 -0.86 -22.55
C PRO A 90 15.63 0.56 -22.91
N TRP A 91 14.54 1.03 -22.31
CA TRP A 91 14.10 2.41 -22.49
C TRP A 91 15.17 3.38 -21.97
N THR A 92 15.72 4.21 -22.85
CA THR A 92 16.68 5.29 -22.50
C THR A 92 16.22 6.21 -21.36
N HIS A 93 14.93 6.57 -21.32
CA HIS A 93 14.33 7.45 -20.30
C HIS A 93 13.85 6.73 -19.04
N GLY A 94 13.95 5.40 -18.99
CA GLY A 94 13.58 4.61 -17.82
C GLY A 94 14.20 5.11 -16.51
N PRO A 95 15.52 5.42 -16.46
CA PRO A 95 16.15 5.99 -15.27
C PRO A 95 15.58 7.35 -14.83
N ALA A 96 15.19 8.22 -15.76
CA ALA A 96 14.57 9.51 -15.44
C ALA A 96 13.18 9.31 -14.82
N ILE A 97 12.36 8.43 -15.41
CA ILE A 97 11.03 8.09 -14.91
C ILE A 97 11.13 7.44 -13.52
N LYS A 98 12.05 6.48 -13.33
CA LYS A 98 12.29 5.84 -12.03
C LYS A 98 12.59 6.88 -10.95
N ARG A 99 13.55 7.79 -11.22
CA ARG A 99 13.91 8.85 -10.26
C ARG A 99 12.76 9.79 -9.96
N ALA A 100 11.91 10.10 -10.93
CA ALA A 100 10.74 10.94 -10.71
C ALA A 100 9.74 10.24 -9.77
N LEU A 101 9.48 8.95 -9.98
CA LEU A 101 8.60 8.15 -9.13
C LEU A 101 9.15 7.99 -7.70
N GLU A 102 10.45 7.78 -7.55
CA GLU A 102 11.10 7.62 -6.22
C GLU A 102 11.11 8.91 -5.41
N LYS A 103 11.09 10.07 -6.08
CA LYS A 103 11.03 11.39 -5.42
C LYS A 103 9.63 11.75 -4.91
N VAL A 104 8.60 11.01 -5.29
CA VAL A 104 7.21 11.30 -4.90
C VAL A 104 7.07 11.29 -3.38
N LYS A 105 6.55 12.38 -2.83
CA LYS A 105 6.22 12.54 -1.41
C LYS A 105 4.86 13.19 -1.27
N ILE A 106 3.82 12.37 -1.15
CA ILE A 106 2.41 12.82 -1.12
C ILE A 106 1.64 12.15 0.02
N SER A 107 0.42 12.63 0.31
CA SER A 107 -0.49 11.99 1.25
C SER A 107 -1.64 11.31 0.50
N GLY A 108 -1.78 10.01 0.70
CA GLY A 108 -2.81 9.18 0.08
C GLY A 108 -3.85 8.67 1.07
N TRP A 109 -4.68 7.74 0.63
CA TRP A 109 -5.66 7.01 1.41
C TRP A 109 -5.03 6.20 2.53
N THR A 110 -3.97 5.48 2.21
CA THR A 110 -3.20 4.62 3.12
C THR A 110 -2.15 5.39 3.94
N GLY A 111 -2.25 6.72 3.99
CA GLY A 111 -1.32 7.60 4.71
C GLY A 111 -0.21 8.17 3.81
N PRO A 112 0.94 8.57 4.37
CA PRO A 112 2.06 9.09 3.59
C PRO A 112 2.57 8.09 2.55
N ILE A 113 2.82 8.58 1.34
CA ILE A 113 3.40 7.82 0.23
C ILE A 113 4.78 8.43 -0.04
N ALA A 114 5.81 7.63 0.24
CA ALA A 114 7.20 7.94 -0.06
C ALA A 114 7.93 6.62 -0.31
N PHE A 115 8.94 6.66 -1.17
CA PHE A 115 9.73 5.50 -1.55
C PHE A 115 11.21 5.73 -1.24
N ASP A 116 11.97 4.64 -1.15
CA ASP A 116 13.42 4.68 -1.13
C ASP A 116 14.05 4.45 -2.50
N GLU A 117 15.38 4.38 -2.52
CA GLU A 117 16.18 4.16 -3.72
C GLU A 117 15.94 2.80 -4.41
N HIS A 118 15.26 1.87 -3.73
CA HIS A 118 14.85 0.58 -4.24
C HIS A 118 13.35 0.53 -4.60
N GLY A 119 12.62 1.64 -4.43
CA GLY A 119 11.18 1.70 -4.67
C GLY A 119 10.34 1.07 -3.57
N VAL A 120 10.92 0.78 -2.40
CA VAL A 120 10.18 0.25 -1.25
C VAL A 120 9.54 1.40 -0.50
N ARG A 121 8.26 1.24 -0.11
CA ARG A 121 7.51 2.27 0.59
C ARG A 121 8.06 2.49 2.00
N GLN A 122 8.36 3.74 2.34
CA GLN A 122 8.86 4.14 3.65
C GLN A 122 7.86 5.02 4.41
N ASN A 123 8.11 5.21 5.71
CA ASN A 123 7.35 6.12 6.58
C ASN A 123 5.82 5.86 6.61
N HIS A 124 5.42 4.61 6.44
CA HIS A 124 4.02 4.19 6.53
C HIS A 124 3.72 3.55 7.89
N THR A 125 2.46 3.66 8.31
CA THR A 125 1.97 3.15 9.58
C THR A 125 0.93 2.06 9.36
N LEU A 126 0.95 1.05 10.22
CA LEU A 126 -0.11 0.05 10.30
C LEU A 126 -0.96 0.30 11.54
N GLU A 127 -2.27 0.11 11.41
CA GLU A 127 -3.19 0.23 12.54
C GLU A 127 -3.42 -1.14 13.17
N ILE A 128 -3.21 -1.26 14.49
CA ILE A 128 -3.62 -2.46 15.22
C ILE A 128 -5.08 -2.30 15.63
N LEU A 129 -5.88 -3.24 15.17
CA LEU A 129 -7.30 -3.31 15.49
C LEU A 129 -7.54 -4.45 16.48
N HIS A 130 -8.41 -4.21 17.45
CA HIS A 130 -8.81 -5.19 18.46
C HIS A 130 -10.30 -5.47 18.32
N LEU A 131 -10.62 -6.76 18.28
CA LEU A 131 -11.97 -7.27 18.21
C LEU A 131 -12.25 -8.04 19.50
N THR A 132 -13.31 -7.68 20.21
CA THR A 132 -13.81 -8.46 21.36
C THR A 132 -15.24 -8.91 21.13
N TYR A 133 -15.67 -9.91 21.91
CA TYR A 133 -17.02 -10.42 21.83
C TYR A 133 -18.04 -9.30 22.09
N ARG A 134 -18.99 -9.14 21.16
CA ARG A 134 -20.07 -8.12 21.19
C ARG A 134 -19.59 -6.66 21.22
N SER A 135 -18.36 -6.39 20.77
CA SER A 135 -17.90 -5.01 20.58
C SER A 135 -17.59 -4.73 19.10
N PRO A 136 -17.77 -3.48 18.64
CA PRO A 136 -17.27 -3.08 17.33
C PRO A 136 -15.74 -3.11 17.30
N LEU A 137 -15.18 -3.33 16.12
CA LEU A 137 -13.75 -3.28 15.89
C LEU A 137 -13.18 -1.94 16.35
N LYS A 138 -12.20 -1.98 17.26
CA LYS A 138 -11.61 -0.77 17.86
C LYS A 138 -10.14 -0.65 17.52
N LYS A 139 -9.72 0.53 17.07
CA LYS A 139 -8.31 0.87 16.91
C LYS A 139 -7.62 0.97 18.27
N VAL A 140 -6.53 0.22 18.44
CA VAL A 140 -5.70 0.24 19.66
C VAL A 140 -4.58 1.26 19.54
N ARG A 141 -3.76 1.15 18.48
CA ARG A 141 -2.60 2.00 18.26
C ARG A 141 -2.14 1.98 16.80
N ASN A 142 -1.34 2.99 16.44
CA ASN A 142 -0.55 3.00 15.20
C ASN A 142 0.83 2.38 15.47
N LEU A 143 1.35 1.65 14.49
CA LEU A 143 2.70 1.12 14.49
C LEU A 143 3.45 1.64 13.27
N TYR A 144 4.67 2.13 13.50
CA TYR A 144 5.61 2.38 12.42
C TYR A 144 6.30 1.06 12.05
N VAL A 145 6.36 0.75 10.75
CA VAL A 145 6.93 -0.54 10.29
C VAL A 145 8.41 -0.68 10.67
N SER A 146 9.15 0.42 10.76
CA SER A 146 10.52 0.43 11.28
C SER A 146 10.66 -0.05 12.74
N LEU A 147 9.58 -0.04 13.52
CA LEU A 147 9.57 -0.41 14.94
C LEU A 147 9.03 -1.84 15.19
N LEU A 148 8.58 -2.55 14.16
CA LEU A 148 7.96 -3.88 14.29
C LEU A 148 8.95 -4.97 14.71
N PHE A 149 10.24 -4.80 14.45
CA PHE A 149 11.26 -5.83 14.71
C PHE A 149 11.73 -5.92 16.17
N SER A 150 11.20 -5.10 17.09
CA SER A 150 11.72 -5.02 18.47
C SER A 150 10.83 -5.63 19.57
N ASN A 151 9.61 -6.08 19.28
CA ASN A 151 8.67 -6.46 20.35
C ASN A 151 8.54 -7.98 20.51
N LYS A 152 9.11 -8.50 21.61
CA LYS A 152 8.82 -9.85 22.13
C LYS A 152 7.34 -9.96 22.52
N LEU A 153 6.67 -11.01 22.06
CA LEU A 153 5.36 -11.41 22.55
C LEU A 153 5.48 -11.91 23.99
N SER A 154 4.86 -11.20 24.93
CA SER A 154 4.67 -11.66 26.30
C SER A 154 3.41 -12.54 26.34
N TYR A 155 3.58 -13.83 26.64
CA TYR A 155 2.44 -14.71 26.92
C TYR A 155 1.92 -14.45 28.34
N LEU A 156 0.60 -14.37 28.49
CA LEU A 156 -0.08 -14.40 29.78
C LEU A 156 -0.24 -15.85 30.21
N SER A 157 0.30 -16.20 31.39
CA SER A 157 0.01 -17.47 32.05
C SER A 157 -1.37 -17.42 32.71
N ILE A 158 -2.17 -18.46 32.51
CA ILE A 158 -3.44 -18.63 33.22
C ILE A 158 -3.13 -19.08 34.65
N ASP A 159 -3.49 -18.25 35.63
CA ASP A 159 -3.47 -18.62 37.05
C ASP A 159 -4.75 -19.42 37.37
N ALA A 160 -4.64 -20.75 37.39
CA ALA A 160 -5.75 -21.62 37.79
C ALA A 160 -5.77 -21.74 39.31
N ARG A 161 -6.67 -20.98 39.96
CA ARG A 161 -6.93 -21.14 41.39
C ARG A 161 -7.88 -22.31 41.60
N ASN A 162 -7.30 -23.45 41.98
CA ASN A 162 -8.05 -24.64 42.34
C ASN A 162 -8.02 -24.85 43.86
N ILE A 163 -9.12 -25.38 44.41
CA ILE A 163 -9.19 -25.86 45.79
C ILE A 163 -8.70 -27.32 45.80
N ASN A 164 -7.78 -27.66 46.70
CA ASN A 164 -7.31 -29.04 46.87
C ASN A 164 -8.40 -29.86 47.58
N GLU A 165 -9.36 -30.35 46.81
CA GLU A 165 -10.43 -31.22 47.28
C GLU A 165 -10.32 -32.58 46.59
N SER A 166 -10.27 -33.66 47.37
CA SER A 166 -10.36 -35.02 46.84
C SER A 166 -11.80 -35.29 46.38
N PRO A 167 -12.04 -35.84 45.17
CA PRO A 167 -11.08 -36.45 44.23
C PRO A 167 -10.62 -35.54 43.07
N PHE A 168 -10.95 -34.25 43.09
CA PHE A 168 -10.80 -33.35 41.94
C PHE A 168 -9.39 -32.78 41.79
N MET A 169 -8.70 -32.53 42.90
CA MET A 169 -7.32 -32.02 42.93
C MET A 169 -6.56 -32.74 44.04
N MET A 170 -5.69 -33.66 43.66
CA MET A 170 -4.86 -34.45 44.58
C MET A 170 -3.39 -34.08 44.39
N GLN A 171 -2.67 -33.86 45.49
CA GLN A 171 -1.22 -33.76 45.44
C GLN A 171 -0.63 -35.11 45.00
N LYS A 172 0.41 -35.07 44.16
CA LYS A 172 1.17 -36.29 43.85
C LYS A 172 1.74 -36.84 45.15
N CYS A 173 1.55 -38.14 45.38
CA CYS A 173 2.23 -38.84 46.45
C CYS A 173 3.76 -38.72 46.23
N PRO A 174 4.56 -38.54 47.29
CA PRO A 174 6.00 -38.63 47.18
C PRO A 174 6.39 -39.96 46.55
N SER A 175 7.19 -39.93 45.48
CA SER A 175 7.76 -41.15 44.93
C SER A 175 8.68 -41.75 45.98
N ALA A 176 8.36 -42.95 46.45
CA ALA A 176 9.22 -43.69 47.37
C ALA A 176 10.50 -44.12 46.62
N TRP A 177 11.59 -43.39 46.87
CA TRP A 177 12.96 -43.85 46.72
C TRP A 177 13.84 -43.08 47.71
#